data_AF-A0A166INE5-F1
#
_entry.id   AF-A0A166INE5-F1
#
_cell.length_a   1.000
_cell.length_b   1.000
_cell.length_c   1.000
_cell.angle_alpha   90.00
_cell.angle_beta   90.00
_cell.angle_gamma   90.00
#
_symmetry.space_group_name_H-M   'P 1'
#
loop_
_entity.id
_entity.type
_entity.pdbx_description
1 polymer ?
#
loop_
_entity_poly.entity_id
_entity_poly.type
_entity_poly.pdbx_seq_one_letter_code
_entity_poly.pdbx_strand_id
1 'polypeptide(L)'
;MLITDPAELDGLDASDLSSAARAAESRGETGWLIALPLYSGHPWLSRLRDRGVRERLLRASTGRASEGGQHDNAALVQQIAGLRAERAGLLGFSSHADFVISGQTAGSPERVLTLLHTLAAPAARNVRVELERMQELADAEQDAAGSPRFTLEPWDRAYYEERVRTESYAVDSGALRPYFELERVLHDGVFAAATALYGIRFVERPDLLGYSAHVRVVEVLEEDGAPLGLFLFDPFTRDSKRGGAWMNSLSSRTSLLGDSAVVVNNLNLSAPAPGEPALLGLDEVRTLFHEFGHALHGLFASTRYPRFAGTAVFRDFVEFPSQVNEMWALRPELLESYARHVETGEQLPSGTVERLEAATLWGEGFSTSEYLASALLDLAWHALPAPVEPRDVAAFEEEVLAGAGLLLPAVPPRYRSTYFAHVFSGGYSAGYYSYIWSEILDADTGEWFEETGGLTREAGERFRRGLLALGGSRDPLDAYRAFRGRDARTEPLLERRGLV
;
A
#
# COMPACT_ATOMS: atom_id res chain seq x y z
N MET A 1 8.28 16.07 -12.12
CA MET A 1 9.62 16.63 -12.38
C MET A 1 9.98 16.37 -13.83
N LEU A 2 10.18 17.40 -14.64
CA LEU A 2 10.57 17.25 -16.05
C LEU A 2 12.10 17.14 -16.16
N ILE A 3 12.57 16.12 -16.87
CA ILE A 3 13.99 15.88 -17.18
C ILE A 3 14.17 16.00 -18.69
N THR A 4 15.24 16.68 -19.11
CA THR A 4 15.51 16.94 -20.54
C THR A 4 16.81 16.31 -21.03
N ASP A 5 17.75 16.00 -20.13
CA ASP A 5 18.93 15.21 -20.44
C ASP A 5 18.69 13.73 -20.09
N PRO A 6 18.70 12.80 -21.06
CA PRO A 6 18.52 11.38 -20.79
C PRO A 6 19.63 10.78 -19.90
N ALA A 7 20.82 11.39 -19.84
CA ALA A 7 21.90 10.90 -18.98
C ALA A 7 21.54 11.00 -17.48
N GLU A 8 20.67 11.95 -17.12
CA GLU A 8 20.16 12.10 -15.74
C GLU A 8 19.23 10.93 -15.31
N LEU A 9 18.83 10.07 -16.25
CA LEU A 9 17.94 8.93 -16.00
C LEU A 9 18.69 7.58 -15.99
N ASP A 10 20.02 7.58 -15.90
CA ASP A 10 20.81 6.35 -15.82
C ASP A 10 20.35 5.45 -14.66
N GLY A 11 20.16 4.17 -14.97
CA GLY A 11 19.61 3.14 -14.10
C GLY A 11 18.13 2.83 -14.31
N LEU A 12 17.38 3.64 -15.06
CA LEU A 12 16.00 3.32 -15.47
C LEU A 12 15.98 2.38 -16.69
N ASP A 13 14.98 1.50 -16.74
CA ASP A 13 14.78 0.59 -17.86
C ASP A 13 14.05 1.27 -19.04
N ALA A 14 14.01 0.60 -20.20
CA ALA A 14 13.36 1.14 -21.40
C ALA A 14 11.86 1.43 -21.18
N SER A 15 11.18 0.62 -20.36
CA SER A 15 9.76 0.79 -20.04
C SER A 15 9.52 2.03 -19.19
N ASP A 16 10.40 2.31 -18.22
CA ASP A 16 10.34 3.53 -17.40
C ASP A 16 10.56 4.78 -18.26
N LEU A 17 11.58 4.76 -19.13
CA LEU A 17 11.89 5.86 -20.03
C LEU A 17 10.74 6.13 -21.01
N SER A 18 10.17 5.08 -21.59
CA SER A 18 9.00 5.16 -22.47
C SER A 18 7.80 5.75 -21.75
N SER A 19 7.51 5.28 -20.53
CA SER A 19 6.39 5.78 -19.71
C SER A 19 6.57 7.25 -19.32
N ALA A 20 7.79 7.68 -18.94
CA ALA A 20 8.07 9.08 -18.63
C ALA A 20 7.98 9.99 -19.86
N ALA A 21 8.43 9.52 -21.02
CA ALA A 21 8.30 10.28 -22.27
C ALA A 21 6.82 10.47 -22.65
N ARG A 22 6.02 9.41 -22.53
CA ARG A 22 4.56 9.48 -22.73
C ARG A 22 3.90 10.43 -21.73
N ALA A 23 4.32 10.41 -20.47
CA ALA A 23 3.82 11.32 -19.45
C ALA A 23 4.13 12.79 -19.79
N ALA A 24 5.30 13.09 -20.36
CA ALA A 24 5.65 14.43 -20.84
C ALA A 24 4.80 14.83 -22.05
N GLU A 25 4.72 13.98 -23.07
CA GLU A 25 3.94 14.20 -24.29
C GLU A 25 2.47 14.48 -23.98
N SER A 26 1.87 13.70 -23.06
CA SER A 26 0.47 13.88 -22.65
C SER A 26 0.18 15.25 -22.01
N ARG A 27 1.22 15.97 -21.57
CA ARG A 27 1.13 17.32 -21.00
C ARG A 27 1.70 18.41 -21.93
N GLY A 28 1.99 18.06 -23.18
CA GLY A 28 2.55 18.98 -24.17
C GLY A 28 4.02 19.34 -23.93
N GLU A 29 4.72 18.56 -23.09
CA GLU A 29 6.13 18.78 -22.76
C GLU A 29 7.04 17.84 -23.57
N THR A 30 8.28 18.26 -23.79
CA THR A 30 9.33 17.43 -24.41
C THR A 30 10.31 16.97 -23.35
N GLY A 31 10.69 15.69 -23.37
CA GLY A 31 11.61 15.08 -22.40
C GLY A 31 10.92 13.95 -21.64
N TRP A 32 11.29 13.78 -20.38
CA TRP A 32 10.80 12.71 -19.50
C TRP A 32 10.18 13.30 -18.25
N LEU A 33 8.88 13.06 -18.06
CA LEU A 33 8.17 13.56 -16.90
C LEU A 33 8.02 12.49 -15.84
N ILE A 34 8.67 12.71 -14.70
CA ILE A 34 8.55 11.88 -13.52
C ILE A 34 7.35 12.35 -12.69
N ALA A 35 6.30 11.53 -12.61
CA ALA A 35 5.12 11.79 -11.79
C ALA A 35 5.38 11.37 -10.33
N LEU A 36 4.83 12.11 -9.37
CA LEU A 36 5.01 11.80 -7.95
C LEU A 36 3.89 10.87 -7.46
N PRO A 37 4.20 9.69 -6.89
CA PRO A 37 3.19 8.85 -6.25
C PRO A 37 2.72 9.48 -4.94
N LEU A 38 1.65 8.98 -4.33
CA LEU A 38 1.06 9.60 -3.13
C LEU A 38 2.01 9.66 -1.92
N TYR A 39 2.85 8.65 -1.72
CA TYR A 39 3.75 8.52 -0.57
C TYR A 39 5.05 9.32 -0.75
N SER A 40 5.80 9.49 0.34
CA SER A 40 7.02 10.31 0.38
C SER A 40 8.13 9.80 -0.53
N GLY A 41 8.39 8.49 -0.51
CA GLY A 41 9.34 7.83 -1.39
C GLY A 41 8.92 7.85 -2.87
N HIS A 42 9.80 7.36 -3.73
CA HIS A 42 9.51 7.17 -5.14
C HIS A 42 10.19 5.87 -5.63
N PRO A 43 9.52 4.99 -6.40
CA PRO A 43 10.07 3.69 -6.81
C PRO A 43 11.43 3.77 -7.49
N TRP A 44 11.65 4.86 -8.23
CA TRP A 44 12.88 5.05 -9.01
C TRP A 44 14.10 5.48 -8.17
N LEU A 45 13.92 5.86 -6.90
CA LEU A 45 15.06 6.24 -6.04
C LEU A 45 16.03 5.07 -5.82
N SER A 46 15.57 3.82 -5.88
CA SER A 46 16.44 2.66 -5.75
C SER A 46 17.33 2.39 -6.96
N ARG A 47 17.00 2.95 -8.13
CA ARG A 47 17.65 2.64 -9.41
C ARG A 47 18.36 3.83 -10.05
N LEU A 48 17.86 5.06 -9.84
CA LEU A 48 18.49 6.28 -10.36
C LEU A 48 19.91 6.42 -9.80
N ARG A 49 20.91 6.38 -10.68
CA ARG A 49 22.32 6.44 -10.28
C ARG A 49 22.79 7.86 -9.96
N ASP A 50 22.24 8.85 -10.64
CA ASP A 50 22.54 10.26 -10.36
C ASP A 50 21.96 10.69 -9.00
N ARG A 51 22.84 10.99 -8.04
CA ARG A 51 22.48 11.40 -6.69
C ARG A 51 21.73 12.74 -6.66
N GLY A 52 22.08 13.69 -7.52
CA GLY A 52 21.40 14.98 -7.61
C GLY A 52 19.98 14.84 -8.13
N VAL A 53 19.73 13.91 -9.04
CA VAL A 53 18.37 13.57 -9.51
C VAL A 53 17.55 12.96 -8.38
N ARG A 54 18.12 12.02 -7.61
CA ARG A 54 17.45 11.45 -6.43
C ARG A 54 17.09 12.53 -5.40
N GLU A 55 18.01 13.46 -5.13
CA GLU A 55 17.77 14.59 -4.21
C GLU A 55 16.61 15.48 -4.68
N ARG A 56 16.65 15.95 -5.93
CA ARG A 56 15.56 16.79 -6.49
C ARG A 56 14.23 16.07 -6.46
N LEU A 57 14.21 14.78 -6.78
CA LEU A 57 12.99 13.96 -6.79
C LEU A 57 12.38 13.84 -5.39
N LEU A 58 13.18 13.48 -4.38
CA LEU A 58 12.65 13.32 -3.02
C LEU A 58 12.27 14.65 -2.37
N ARG A 59 13.01 15.74 -2.66
CA ARG A 59 12.63 17.09 -2.21
C ARG A 59 11.30 17.52 -2.84
N ALA A 60 11.13 17.31 -4.15
CA ALA A 60 9.87 17.59 -4.82
C ALA A 60 8.71 16.76 -4.24
N SER A 61 8.95 15.51 -3.85
CA SER A 61 7.94 14.66 -3.21
C SER A 61 7.57 15.13 -1.80
N THR A 62 8.56 15.41 -0.95
CA THR A 62 8.35 15.74 0.46
C THR A 62 8.01 17.21 0.72
N GLY A 63 8.23 18.09 -0.26
CA GLY A 63 7.81 19.49 -0.27
C GLY A 63 6.40 19.73 -0.85
N ARG A 64 5.70 18.67 -1.25
CA ARG A 64 4.34 18.81 -1.81
C ARG A 64 3.42 19.58 -0.88
N ALA A 65 2.75 20.57 -1.45
CA ALA A 65 1.75 21.38 -0.78
C ALA A 65 2.26 22.07 0.51
N SER A 66 3.54 22.38 0.59
CA SER A 66 4.16 23.05 1.76
C SER A 66 5.15 24.17 1.40
N GLU A 67 5.16 24.64 0.15
CA GLU A 67 6.12 25.65 -0.35
C GLU A 67 5.49 27.04 -0.53
N GLY A 68 4.33 27.29 0.08
CA GLY A 68 3.56 28.52 -0.09
C GLY A 68 2.73 28.56 -1.38
N GLY A 69 2.03 29.69 -1.57
CA GLY A 69 1.19 29.93 -2.75
C GLY A 69 -0.17 29.20 -2.71
N GLN A 70 -0.80 29.06 -3.88
CA GLN A 70 -2.19 28.59 -3.99
C GLN A 70 -2.41 27.09 -3.72
N HIS A 71 -1.33 26.31 -3.67
CA HIS A 71 -1.36 24.85 -3.47
C HIS A 71 -0.82 24.43 -2.10
N ASP A 72 -0.54 25.39 -1.22
CA ASP A 72 -0.12 25.12 0.15
C ASP A 72 -1.29 24.66 1.02
N ASN A 73 -1.13 23.51 1.67
CA ASN A 73 -2.14 22.89 2.51
C ASN A 73 -1.89 23.10 4.02
N ALA A 74 -0.83 23.78 4.44
CA ALA A 74 -0.46 23.90 5.86
C ALA A 74 -1.55 24.60 6.68
N ALA A 75 -2.15 25.68 6.16
CA ALA A 75 -3.27 26.35 6.80
C ALA A 75 -4.55 25.49 6.77
N LEU A 76 -4.79 24.79 5.66
CA LEU A 76 -5.96 23.94 5.47
C LEU A 76 -5.96 22.75 6.44
N VAL A 77 -4.82 22.10 6.63
CA VAL A 77 -4.62 20.99 7.60
C VAL A 77 -5.02 21.43 9.01
N GLN A 78 -4.53 22.60 9.45
CA GLN A 78 -4.85 23.13 10.78
C GLN A 78 -6.34 23.46 10.92
N GLN A 79 -6.94 24.07 9.89
CA GLN A 79 -8.36 24.37 9.88
C GLN A 79 -9.21 23.09 9.98
N ILE A 80 -8.86 22.04 9.24
CA ILE A 80 -9.56 20.74 9.29
C ILE A 80 -9.42 20.12 10.69
N ALA A 81 -8.22 20.10 11.27
CA ALA A 81 -8.00 19.57 12.61
C ALA A 81 -8.81 20.34 13.67
N GLY A 82 -8.81 21.68 13.61
CA GLY A 82 -9.59 22.53 14.50
C GLY A 82 -11.09 22.27 14.41
N LEU A 83 -11.65 22.21 13.20
CA LEU A 83 -13.07 21.91 12.98
C LEU A 83 -13.46 20.49 13.44
N ARG A 84 -12.55 19.51 13.28
CA ARG A 84 -12.75 18.14 13.77
C ARG A 84 -12.78 18.09 15.30
N ALA A 85 -11.87 18.79 15.97
CA ALA A 85 -11.85 18.91 17.42
C ALA A 85 -13.12 19.59 17.96
N GLU A 86 -13.55 20.69 17.32
CA GLU A 86 -14.80 21.37 17.68
C GLU A 86 -16.02 20.45 17.52
N ARG A 87 -16.12 19.75 16.39
CA ARG A 87 -17.19 18.78 16.13
C ARG A 87 -17.22 17.66 17.17
N ALA A 88 -16.06 17.14 17.58
CA ALA A 88 -15.98 16.11 18.61
C ALA A 88 -16.47 16.63 19.97
N GLY A 89 -16.04 17.82 20.37
CA GLY A 89 -16.50 18.48 21.60
C GLY A 89 -18.02 18.70 21.62
N LEU A 90 -18.61 19.14 20.49
CA LEU A 90 -20.06 19.29 20.35
C LEU A 90 -20.84 17.97 20.50
N LEU A 91 -20.20 16.84 20.17
CA LEU A 91 -20.78 15.49 20.30
C LEU A 91 -20.48 14.85 21.67
N GLY A 92 -19.80 15.57 22.57
CA GLY A 92 -19.49 15.10 23.92
C GLY A 92 -18.21 14.25 24.04
N PHE A 93 -17.36 14.23 23.00
CA PHE A 93 -16.08 13.53 23.00
C PHE A 93 -14.93 14.47 23.32
N SER A 94 -13.85 13.93 23.86
CA SER A 94 -12.67 14.71 24.25
C SER A 94 -11.84 15.20 23.06
N SER A 95 -11.86 14.47 21.95
CA SER A 95 -11.09 14.74 20.73
C SER A 95 -11.71 14.03 19.52
N HIS A 96 -11.24 14.36 18.31
CA HIS A 96 -11.68 13.64 17.10
C HIS A 96 -11.26 12.17 17.13
N ALA A 97 -10.09 11.86 17.70
CA ALA A 97 -9.64 10.49 17.87
C ALA A 97 -10.56 9.68 18.78
N ASP A 98 -10.98 10.24 19.92
CA ASP A 98 -11.96 9.62 20.83
C ASP A 98 -13.31 9.37 20.12
N PHE A 99 -13.81 10.38 19.39
CA PHE A 99 -15.03 10.26 18.59
C PHE A 99 -14.95 9.13 17.54
N VAL A 100 -13.84 9.03 16.79
CA VAL A 100 -13.70 8.02 15.74
C VAL A 100 -13.47 6.63 16.31
N ILE A 101 -12.53 6.48 17.25
CA ILE A 101 -12.01 5.18 17.70
C ILE A 101 -12.99 4.47 18.64
N SER A 102 -13.83 5.21 19.37
CA SER A 102 -14.92 4.62 20.17
C SER A 102 -15.89 3.77 19.35
N GLY A 103 -15.98 4.02 18.04
CA GLY A 103 -16.75 3.23 17.08
C GLY A 103 -15.92 2.27 16.23
N GLN A 104 -14.70 1.89 16.63
CA GLN A 104 -13.81 0.94 15.94
C GLN A 104 -13.53 -0.30 16.81
N THR A 105 -12.93 -1.35 16.26
CA THR A 105 -12.58 -2.57 17.03
C THR A 105 -11.51 -2.31 18.10
N ALA A 106 -10.67 -1.29 17.90
CA ALA A 106 -9.69 -0.83 18.87
C ALA A 106 -10.32 -0.22 20.12
N GLY A 107 -11.53 0.33 20.04
CA GLY A 107 -12.33 0.78 21.18
C GLY A 107 -11.83 2.02 21.93
N SER A 108 -10.53 2.33 21.95
CA SER A 108 -10.02 3.58 22.53
C SER A 108 -8.69 4.05 21.91
N PRO A 109 -8.41 5.37 21.86
CA PRO A 109 -7.14 5.91 21.39
C PRO A 109 -5.92 5.40 22.18
N GLU A 110 -6.07 5.17 23.49
CA GLU A 110 -4.99 4.70 24.37
C GLU A 110 -4.50 3.32 23.97
N ARG A 111 -5.41 2.41 23.59
CA ARG A 111 -5.03 1.07 23.10
C ARG A 111 -4.23 1.15 21.81
N VAL A 112 -4.65 2.02 20.90
CA VAL A 112 -3.95 2.26 19.64
C VAL A 112 -2.56 2.84 19.88
N LEU A 113 -2.46 3.91 20.67
CA LEU A 113 -1.17 4.53 21.01
C LEU A 113 -0.23 3.54 21.71
N THR A 114 -0.77 2.72 22.62
CA THR A 114 0.01 1.65 23.28
C THR A 114 0.64 0.73 22.24
N LEU A 115 -0.14 0.20 21.29
CA LEU A 115 0.38 -0.66 20.23
C LEU A 115 1.46 0.06 19.41
N LEU A 116 1.17 1.27 18.89
CA LEU A 116 2.10 1.99 18.02
C LEU A 116 3.44 2.30 18.73
N HIS A 117 3.40 2.70 20.00
CA HIS A 117 4.60 2.95 20.79
C HIS A 117 5.38 1.66 21.11
N THR A 118 4.71 0.53 21.33
CA THR A 118 5.37 -0.77 21.49
C THR A 118 6.16 -1.15 20.23
N LEU A 119 5.63 -0.85 19.03
CA LEU A 119 6.30 -1.14 17.75
C LEU A 119 7.39 -0.12 17.39
N ALA A 120 7.27 1.14 17.84
CA ALA A 120 8.16 2.22 17.44
C ALA A 120 9.62 1.99 17.86
N ALA A 121 9.86 1.54 19.10
CA ALA A 121 11.21 1.32 19.61
C ALA A 121 12.01 0.23 18.85
N PRO A 122 11.48 -0.99 18.63
CA PRO A 122 12.17 -2.00 17.83
C PRO A 122 12.32 -1.57 16.36
N ALA A 123 11.33 -0.91 15.77
CA ALA A 123 11.44 -0.41 14.40
C ALA A 123 12.60 0.61 14.26
N ALA A 124 12.67 1.58 15.17
CA ALA A 124 13.75 2.57 15.20
C ALA A 124 15.14 1.94 15.43
N ARG A 125 15.22 0.85 16.22
CA ARG A 125 16.46 0.07 16.38
C ARG A 125 16.87 -0.57 15.05
N ASN A 126 15.93 -1.21 14.36
CA ASN A 126 16.21 -1.87 13.08
C ASN A 126 16.66 -0.87 12.01
N VAL A 127 16.05 0.32 11.93
CA VAL A 127 16.49 1.41 11.02
C VAL A 127 17.96 1.77 11.24
N ARG A 128 18.42 1.87 12.49
CA ARG A 128 19.83 2.22 12.76
C ARG A 128 20.78 1.17 12.20
N VAL A 129 20.47 -0.11 12.39
CA VAL A 129 21.26 -1.23 11.85
C VAL A 129 21.26 -1.21 10.32
N GLU A 130 20.10 -0.96 9.71
CA GLU A 130 19.98 -0.86 8.26
C GLU A 130 20.80 0.31 7.69
N LEU A 131 20.73 1.49 8.32
CA LEU A 131 21.50 2.68 7.93
C LEU A 131 23.01 2.49 8.11
N GLU A 132 23.44 1.85 9.20
CA GLU A 132 24.85 1.50 9.42
C GLU A 132 25.37 0.61 8.28
N ARG A 133 24.64 -0.46 7.94
CA ARG A 133 25.03 -1.36 6.85
C ARG A 133 25.04 -0.67 5.48
N MET A 134 24.06 0.21 5.21
CA MET A 134 24.05 1.00 3.98
C MET A 134 25.23 1.99 3.92
N GLN A 135 25.58 2.62 5.05
CA GLN A 135 26.70 3.56 5.14
C GLN A 135 28.04 2.84 4.94
N GLU A 136 28.21 1.64 5.48
CA GLU A 136 29.39 0.80 5.23
C GLU A 136 29.58 0.52 3.73
N LEU A 137 28.51 0.17 3.02
CA LEU A 137 28.55 -0.06 1.58
C LEU A 137 28.91 1.22 0.83
N ALA A 138 28.27 2.34 1.18
CA ALA A 138 28.56 3.64 0.58
C ALA A 138 30.04 4.04 0.76
N ASP A 139 30.56 3.90 1.98
CA ASP A 139 31.95 4.20 2.32
C ASP A 139 32.93 3.33 1.53
N ALA A 140 32.67 2.03 1.44
CA ALA A 140 33.52 1.09 0.70
C ALA A 140 33.58 1.44 -0.81
N GLU A 141 32.46 1.85 -1.39
CA GLU A 141 32.40 2.30 -2.79
C GLU A 141 33.17 3.59 -3.02
N GLN A 142 33.04 4.57 -2.11
CA GLN A 142 33.78 5.83 -2.21
C GLN A 142 35.29 5.60 -2.09
N ASP A 143 35.71 4.75 -1.15
CA ASP A 143 37.12 4.38 -0.98
C ASP A 143 37.67 3.70 -2.25
N ALA A 144 36.92 2.76 -2.84
CA ALA A 144 37.31 2.08 -4.08
C ALA A 144 37.39 3.04 -5.28
N ALA A 145 36.53 4.06 -5.32
CA ALA A 145 36.52 5.09 -6.35
C ALA A 145 37.52 6.23 -6.10
N GLY A 146 38.25 6.23 -4.97
CA GLY A 146 39.13 7.34 -4.57
C GLY A 146 38.37 8.67 -4.38
N SER A 147 37.08 8.58 -4.04
CA SER A 147 36.17 9.71 -3.90
C SER A 147 35.90 10.02 -2.41
N PRO A 148 35.53 11.26 -2.04
CA PRO A 148 35.22 11.59 -0.66
C PRO A 148 33.99 10.83 -0.14
N ARG A 149 34.11 10.24 1.05
CA ARG A 149 32.95 9.68 1.77
C ARG A 149 31.92 10.77 2.06
N PHE A 150 30.65 10.37 2.17
CA PHE A 150 29.52 11.24 2.50
C PHE A 150 28.57 10.53 3.45
N THR A 151 27.81 11.30 4.24
CA THR A 151 26.74 10.76 5.07
C THR A 151 25.50 10.53 4.23
N LEU A 152 24.88 9.36 4.38
CA LEU A 152 23.63 9.05 3.71
C LEU A 152 22.52 10.03 4.10
N GLU A 153 21.82 10.51 3.09
CA GLU A 153 20.67 11.40 3.21
C GLU A 153 19.37 10.65 2.83
N PRO A 154 18.17 11.18 3.12
CA PRO A 154 16.91 10.50 2.80
C PRO A 154 16.79 10.01 1.34
N TRP A 155 17.41 10.73 0.39
CA TRP A 155 17.38 10.40 -1.05
C TRP A 155 18.41 9.34 -1.47
N ASP A 156 19.34 8.97 -0.60
CA ASP A 156 20.31 7.90 -0.85
C ASP A 156 19.81 6.55 -0.33
N ARG A 157 18.89 6.57 0.64
CA ARG A 157 18.44 5.39 1.37
C ARG A 157 17.93 4.27 0.47
N ALA A 158 16.94 4.53 -0.39
CA ALA A 158 16.38 3.50 -1.27
C ALA A 158 17.42 2.92 -2.26
N TYR A 159 18.38 3.75 -2.70
CA TYR A 159 19.46 3.34 -3.58
C TYR A 159 20.40 2.35 -2.88
N TYR A 160 20.88 2.69 -1.68
CA TYR A 160 21.76 1.79 -0.94
C TYR A 160 21.04 0.58 -0.34
N GLU A 161 19.76 0.69 0.01
CA GLU A 161 18.96 -0.45 0.44
C GLU A 161 18.91 -1.53 -0.64
N GLU A 162 18.63 -1.16 -1.89
CA GLU A 162 18.56 -2.10 -3.01
C GLU A 162 19.93 -2.72 -3.33
N ARG A 163 21.01 -1.96 -3.16
CA ARG A 163 22.37 -2.49 -3.37
C ARG A 163 22.79 -3.47 -2.29
N VAL A 164 22.50 -3.17 -1.02
CA VAL A 164 22.72 -4.15 0.07
C VAL A 164 21.84 -5.38 -0.14
N ARG A 165 20.59 -5.20 -0.62
CA ARG A 165 19.69 -6.30 -0.97
C ARG A 165 20.30 -7.20 -2.04
N THR A 166 20.85 -6.59 -3.09
CA THR A 166 21.53 -7.29 -4.18
C THR A 166 22.78 -8.03 -3.69
N GLU A 167 23.66 -7.36 -2.92
CA GLU A 167 24.90 -7.95 -2.41
C GLU A 167 24.66 -9.09 -1.42
N SER A 168 23.74 -8.89 -0.47
CA SER A 168 23.53 -9.80 0.66
C SER A 168 22.63 -10.99 0.31
N TYR A 169 21.69 -10.80 -0.61
CA TYR A 169 20.64 -11.79 -0.90
C TYR A 169 20.56 -12.20 -2.37
N ALA A 170 21.37 -11.63 -3.27
CA ALA A 170 21.28 -11.86 -4.72
C ALA A 170 19.84 -11.66 -5.25
N VAL A 171 19.21 -10.60 -4.77
CA VAL A 171 17.90 -10.09 -5.21
C VAL A 171 18.11 -8.70 -5.81
N ASP A 172 17.84 -8.57 -7.11
CA ASP A 172 17.74 -7.29 -7.81
C ASP A 172 16.28 -7.09 -8.22
N SER A 173 15.57 -6.23 -7.49
CA SER A 173 14.15 -5.92 -7.69
C SER A 173 13.88 -5.32 -9.05
N GLY A 174 14.85 -4.59 -9.63
CA GLY A 174 14.77 -4.04 -10.98
C GLY A 174 14.80 -5.15 -12.04
N ALA A 175 15.71 -6.11 -11.89
CA ALA A 175 15.85 -7.26 -12.79
C ALA A 175 14.63 -8.20 -12.77
N LEU A 176 13.79 -8.13 -11.72
CA LEU A 176 12.56 -8.91 -11.64
C LEU A 176 11.38 -8.30 -12.42
N ARG A 177 11.39 -6.99 -12.71
CA ARG A 177 10.28 -6.30 -13.39
C ARG A 177 9.85 -6.96 -14.71
N PRO A 178 10.77 -7.41 -15.60
CA PRO A 178 10.38 -8.08 -16.84
C PRO A 178 9.62 -9.40 -16.65
N TYR A 179 9.57 -9.97 -15.44
CA TYR A 179 8.79 -11.18 -15.14
C TYR A 179 7.35 -10.88 -14.73
N PHE A 180 7.04 -9.63 -14.37
CA PHE A 180 5.74 -9.24 -13.83
C PHE A 180 5.02 -8.28 -14.78
N GLU A 181 4.50 -8.84 -15.87
CA GLU A 181 3.67 -8.12 -16.83
C GLU A 181 2.22 -8.06 -16.34
N LEU A 182 1.60 -6.87 -16.38
CA LEU A 182 0.30 -6.58 -15.76
C LEU A 182 -0.80 -7.58 -16.14
N GLU A 183 -0.93 -7.93 -17.42
CA GLU A 183 -1.99 -8.83 -17.87
C GLU A 183 -1.77 -10.24 -17.32
N ARG A 184 -0.54 -10.78 -17.38
CA ARG A 184 -0.20 -12.05 -16.72
C ARG A 184 -0.43 -12.01 -15.22
N VAL A 185 0.03 -10.97 -14.52
CA VAL A 185 -0.15 -10.86 -13.06
C VAL A 185 -1.64 -10.83 -12.70
N LEU A 186 -2.47 -10.12 -13.47
CA LEU A 186 -3.91 -10.06 -13.24
C LEU A 186 -4.59 -11.41 -13.50
N HIS A 187 -4.39 -12.01 -14.67
CA HIS A 187 -5.11 -13.21 -15.09
C HIS A 187 -4.56 -14.49 -14.46
N ASP A 188 -3.24 -14.67 -14.51
CA ASP A 188 -2.57 -15.91 -14.12
C ASP A 188 -2.06 -15.87 -12.67
N GLY A 189 -2.12 -14.70 -12.01
CA GLY A 189 -1.85 -14.53 -10.59
C GLY A 189 -3.11 -14.27 -9.79
N VAL A 190 -3.64 -13.05 -9.89
CA VAL A 190 -4.75 -12.54 -9.06
C VAL A 190 -6.05 -13.34 -9.28
N PHE A 191 -6.48 -13.48 -10.53
CA PHE A 191 -7.69 -14.26 -10.86
C PHE A 191 -7.49 -15.76 -10.65
N ALA A 192 -6.30 -16.28 -10.94
CA ALA A 192 -5.96 -17.69 -10.68
C ALA A 192 -6.06 -18.03 -9.18
N ALA A 193 -5.50 -17.20 -8.30
CA ALA A 193 -5.60 -17.37 -6.85
C ALA A 193 -7.06 -17.42 -6.39
N ALA A 194 -7.87 -16.46 -6.84
CA ALA A 194 -9.28 -16.39 -6.47
C ALA A 194 -10.12 -17.53 -7.05
N THR A 195 -9.78 -18.00 -8.25
CA THR A 195 -10.39 -19.21 -8.85
C THR A 195 -10.06 -20.44 -8.01
N ALA A 196 -8.80 -20.62 -7.61
CA ALA A 196 -8.36 -21.77 -6.81
C ALA A 196 -9.00 -21.78 -5.41
N LEU A 197 -9.07 -20.64 -4.74
CA LEU A 197 -9.65 -20.52 -3.39
C LEU A 197 -11.18 -20.60 -3.41
N TYR A 198 -11.83 -19.88 -4.31
CA TYR A 198 -13.26 -19.58 -4.21
C TYR A 198 -14.11 -20.18 -5.34
N GLY A 199 -13.49 -20.80 -6.35
CA GLY A 199 -14.17 -21.40 -7.51
C GLY A 199 -14.77 -20.38 -8.49
N ILE A 200 -14.59 -19.08 -8.25
CA ILE A 200 -15.13 -18.03 -9.12
C ILE A 200 -14.40 -17.96 -10.46
N ARG A 201 -15.09 -17.45 -11.49
CA ARG A 201 -14.55 -17.33 -12.85
C ARG A 201 -14.73 -15.91 -13.38
N PHE A 202 -13.86 -15.53 -14.31
CA PHE A 202 -13.77 -14.18 -14.84
C PHE A 202 -13.99 -14.17 -16.36
N VAL A 203 -14.84 -13.27 -16.84
CA VAL A 203 -15.16 -13.12 -18.27
C VAL A 203 -15.03 -11.65 -18.64
N GLU A 204 -14.06 -11.31 -19.48
CA GLU A 204 -13.92 -9.94 -20.01
C GLU A 204 -15.15 -9.53 -20.83
N ARG A 205 -15.64 -8.32 -20.60
CA ARG A 205 -16.85 -7.76 -21.22
C ARG A 205 -16.51 -6.48 -22.00
N PRO A 206 -15.79 -6.58 -23.13
CA PRO A 206 -15.44 -5.40 -23.95
C PRO A 206 -16.68 -4.74 -24.59
N ASP A 207 -17.83 -5.40 -24.56
CA ASP A 207 -19.12 -4.85 -24.98
C ASP A 207 -19.70 -3.85 -23.96
N LEU A 208 -19.24 -3.88 -22.70
CA LEU A 208 -19.67 -2.96 -21.65
C LEU A 208 -18.74 -1.74 -21.58
N LEU A 209 -19.33 -0.58 -21.35
CA LEU A 209 -18.60 0.68 -21.24
C LEU A 209 -18.21 0.96 -19.78
N GLY A 210 -16.92 1.12 -19.53
CA GLY A 210 -16.41 1.72 -18.30
C GLY A 210 -16.61 3.24 -18.25
N TYR A 211 -16.32 3.86 -17.10
CA TYR A 211 -16.41 5.32 -16.94
C TYR A 211 -15.25 6.09 -17.62
N SER A 212 -14.23 5.38 -18.12
CA SER A 212 -13.18 5.95 -18.96
C SER A 212 -12.66 4.88 -19.93
N ALA A 213 -11.96 5.30 -20.99
CA ALA A 213 -11.38 4.39 -21.99
C ALA A 213 -10.29 3.46 -21.44
N HIS A 214 -9.79 3.70 -20.22
CA HIS A 214 -8.77 2.88 -19.57
C HIS A 214 -9.37 1.80 -18.65
N VAL A 215 -10.69 1.78 -18.49
CA VAL A 215 -11.37 0.84 -17.58
C VAL A 215 -11.73 -0.43 -18.33
N ARG A 216 -11.29 -1.56 -17.79
CA ARG A 216 -11.76 -2.90 -18.21
C ARG A 216 -12.92 -3.34 -17.35
N VAL A 217 -13.88 -4.04 -17.95
CA VAL A 217 -15.06 -4.57 -17.26
C VAL A 217 -15.01 -6.09 -17.34
N VAL A 218 -14.99 -6.74 -16.19
CA VAL A 218 -14.93 -8.19 -16.04
C VAL A 218 -16.19 -8.67 -15.34
N GLU A 219 -16.93 -9.57 -15.95
CA GLU A 219 -18.01 -10.31 -15.30
C GLU A 219 -17.43 -11.42 -14.43
N VAL A 220 -17.88 -11.46 -13.17
CA VAL A 220 -17.46 -12.47 -12.19
C VAL A 220 -18.62 -13.44 -11.98
N LEU A 221 -18.32 -14.73 -12.14
CA LEU A 221 -19.28 -15.82 -12.02
C LEU A 221 -18.92 -16.72 -10.84
N GLU A 222 -19.93 -17.27 -10.18
CA GLU A 222 -19.78 -18.37 -9.23
C GLU A 222 -19.31 -19.65 -9.95
N GLU A 223 -18.89 -20.64 -9.15
CA GLU A 223 -18.42 -21.95 -9.62
C GLU A 223 -19.48 -22.67 -10.47
N ASP A 224 -20.76 -22.56 -10.09
CA ASP A 224 -21.91 -23.10 -10.82
C ASP A 224 -22.32 -22.28 -12.06
N GLY A 225 -21.65 -21.14 -12.29
CA GLY A 225 -21.92 -20.21 -13.38
C GLY A 225 -22.98 -19.16 -13.10
N ALA A 226 -23.53 -19.07 -11.89
CA ALA A 226 -24.41 -17.97 -11.52
C ALA A 226 -23.63 -16.63 -11.52
N PRO A 227 -24.23 -15.51 -11.97
CA PRO A 227 -23.59 -14.21 -11.88
C PRO A 227 -23.34 -13.78 -10.43
N LEU A 228 -22.12 -13.39 -10.11
CA LEU A 228 -21.75 -12.82 -8.81
C LEU A 228 -21.73 -11.28 -8.85
N GLY A 229 -21.21 -10.72 -9.94
CA GLY A 229 -21.10 -9.26 -10.08
C GLY A 229 -20.18 -8.83 -11.22
N LEU A 230 -19.83 -7.55 -11.22
CA LEU A 230 -18.84 -6.96 -12.13
C LEU A 230 -17.64 -6.44 -11.34
N PHE A 231 -16.45 -6.68 -11.89
CA PHE A 231 -15.20 -6.10 -11.47
C PHE A 231 -14.71 -5.12 -12.56
N LEU A 232 -14.49 -3.87 -12.17
CA LEU A 232 -13.93 -2.83 -13.04
C LEU A 232 -12.48 -2.58 -12.63
N PHE A 233 -11.58 -2.54 -13.60
CA PHE A 233 -10.16 -2.33 -13.36
C PHE A 233 -9.64 -1.09 -14.09
N ASP A 234 -9.12 -0.13 -13.33
CA ASP A 234 -8.57 1.14 -13.81
C ASP A 234 -7.10 1.31 -13.34
N PRO A 235 -6.13 0.75 -14.08
CA PRO A 235 -4.76 0.62 -13.57
C PRO A 235 -3.90 1.88 -13.63
N PHE A 236 -4.14 2.80 -14.57
CA PHE A 236 -3.12 3.77 -14.99
C PHE A 236 -3.28 5.17 -14.40
N THR A 237 -2.15 5.80 -14.09
CA THR A 237 -2.04 7.19 -13.65
C THR A 237 -2.49 8.17 -14.75
N ARG A 238 -3.21 9.22 -14.36
CA ARG A 238 -3.60 10.36 -15.22
C ARG A 238 -3.98 11.58 -14.38
N ASP A 239 -3.95 12.77 -14.96
CA ASP A 239 -4.19 14.03 -14.24
C ASP A 239 -5.55 14.10 -13.53
N SER A 240 -6.58 13.46 -14.08
CA SER A 240 -7.90 13.43 -13.48
C SER A 240 -8.07 12.39 -12.36
N LYS A 241 -7.03 11.61 -12.06
CA LYS A 241 -7.06 10.52 -11.08
C LYS A 241 -6.17 10.90 -9.89
N ARG A 242 -6.72 10.81 -8.68
CA ARG A 242 -5.94 10.98 -7.45
C ARG A 242 -4.88 9.88 -7.30
N GLY A 243 -3.78 10.18 -6.64
CA GLY A 243 -2.72 9.19 -6.34
C GLY A 243 -3.15 8.11 -5.35
N GLY A 244 -2.35 7.05 -5.26
CA GLY A 244 -2.57 5.88 -4.38
C GLY A 244 -3.20 4.70 -5.11
N ALA A 245 -3.73 3.75 -4.37
CA ALA A 245 -4.61 2.70 -4.90
C ALA A 245 -5.85 2.65 -4.00
N TRP A 246 -6.99 2.26 -4.56
CA TRP A 246 -8.20 2.05 -3.78
C TRP A 246 -9.23 1.18 -4.50
N MET A 247 -10.05 0.55 -3.68
CA MET A 247 -11.29 -0.10 -4.08
C MET A 247 -12.50 0.77 -3.76
N ASN A 248 -13.51 0.78 -4.63
CA ASN A 248 -14.84 1.32 -4.32
C ASN A 248 -15.95 0.48 -4.97
N SER A 249 -17.19 0.66 -4.49
CA SER A 249 -18.38 0.02 -5.07
C SER A 249 -19.22 1.03 -5.84
N LEU A 250 -19.69 0.67 -7.05
CA LEU A 250 -20.76 1.37 -7.75
C LEU A 250 -22.14 0.85 -7.33
N SER A 251 -22.24 -0.45 -7.05
CA SER A 251 -23.39 -1.07 -6.38
C SER A 251 -22.90 -2.17 -5.45
N SER A 252 -23.69 -2.47 -4.42
CA SER A 252 -23.38 -3.51 -3.44
C SER A 252 -24.44 -4.61 -3.47
N ARG A 253 -24.00 -5.85 -3.28
CA ARG A 253 -24.85 -7.04 -3.23
C ARG A 253 -25.72 -7.04 -1.98
N THR A 254 -27.04 -6.98 -2.16
CA THR A 254 -28.01 -7.07 -1.06
C THR A 254 -29.29 -7.80 -1.44
N SER A 255 -29.88 -8.57 -0.51
CA SER A 255 -31.18 -9.19 -0.79
C SER A 255 -32.36 -8.21 -0.81
N LEU A 256 -32.18 -6.95 -0.37
CA LEU A 256 -33.20 -5.91 -0.43
C LEU A 256 -33.24 -5.16 -1.78
N LEU A 257 -32.08 -4.85 -2.37
CA LEU A 257 -32.00 -3.98 -3.55
C LEU A 257 -31.47 -4.68 -4.81
N GLY A 258 -30.84 -5.85 -4.69
CA GLY A 258 -30.31 -6.60 -5.82
C GLY A 258 -29.10 -7.45 -5.43
N ASP A 259 -29.04 -8.67 -5.93
CA ASP A 259 -28.08 -9.69 -5.48
C ASP A 259 -26.76 -9.72 -6.27
N SER A 260 -26.33 -8.57 -6.82
CA SER A 260 -25.07 -8.44 -7.55
C SER A 260 -24.29 -7.19 -7.14
N ALA A 261 -22.97 -7.30 -7.01
CA ALA A 261 -22.09 -6.16 -6.73
C ALA A 261 -21.42 -5.64 -8.01
N VAL A 262 -21.11 -4.35 -8.05
CA VAL A 262 -20.22 -3.75 -9.05
C VAL A 262 -19.10 -3.05 -8.30
N VAL A 263 -17.91 -3.65 -8.36
CA VAL A 263 -16.72 -3.21 -7.62
C VAL A 263 -15.66 -2.67 -8.58
N VAL A 264 -14.84 -1.74 -8.11
CA VAL A 264 -13.85 -1.04 -8.92
C VAL A 264 -12.52 -1.05 -8.18
N ASN A 265 -11.44 -1.47 -8.83
CA ASN A 265 -10.07 -1.21 -8.36
C ASN A 265 -9.41 -0.14 -9.21
N ASN A 266 -8.82 0.85 -8.53
CA ASN A 266 -8.02 1.90 -9.13
C ASN A 266 -6.58 1.76 -8.65
N LEU A 267 -5.65 1.68 -9.59
CA LEU A 267 -4.22 1.82 -9.32
C LEU A 267 -3.68 3.09 -10.01
N ASN A 268 -2.41 3.38 -9.73
CA ASN A 268 -1.65 4.46 -10.36
C ASN A 268 -0.34 3.93 -10.96
N LEU A 269 -0.46 2.90 -11.80
CA LEU A 269 0.65 2.39 -12.59
C LEU A 269 1.04 3.38 -13.69
N SER A 270 2.32 3.41 -14.03
CA SER A 270 2.79 4.12 -15.22
C SER A 270 2.21 3.45 -16.48
N ALA A 271 1.60 4.24 -17.36
CA ALA A 271 1.06 3.72 -18.61
C ALA A 271 2.21 3.45 -19.60
N PRO A 272 2.34 2.22 -20.14
CA PRO A 272 3.35 1.94 -21.16
C PRO A 272 3.03 2.67 -22.47
N ALA A 273 3.97 2.77 -23.41
CA ALA A 273 3.65 3.26 -24.76
C ALA A 273 2.73 2.29 -25.51
N PRO A 274 2.01 2.74 -26.56
CA PRO A 274 1.17 1.85 -27.36
C PRO A 274 1.94 0.64 -27.89
N GLY A 275 1.47 -0.57 -27.58
CA GLY A 275 2.09 -1.82 -28.00
C GLY A 275 3.18 -2.36 -27.07
N GLU A 276 3.54 -1.63 -26.01
CA GLU A 276 4.51 -2.08 -25.01
C GLU A 276 3.81 -2.71 -23.78
N PRO A 277 4.44 -3.71 -23.13
CA PRO A 277 3.90 -4.32 -21.91
C PRO A 277 3.98 -3.36 -20.71
N ALA A 278 3.00 -3.43 -19.81
CA ALA A 278 3.07 -2.75 -18.52
C ALA A 278 3.82 -3.63 -17.53
N LEU A 279 5.07 -3.26 -17.19
CA LEU A 279 5.91 -3.99 -16.25
C LEU A 279 5.76 -3.49 -14.82
N LEU A 280 5.58 -4.40 -13.89
CA LEU A 280 5.34 -4.13 -12.48
C LEU A 280 6.57 -4.42 -11.62
N GLY A 281 6.80 -3.59 -10.61
CA GLY A 281 7.61 -3.96 -9.46
C GLY A 281 6.84 -4.87 -8.51
N LEU A 282 7.55 -5.51 -7.57
CA LEU A 282 6.92 -6.38 -6.56
C LEU A 282 5.89 -5.64 -5.71
N ASP A 283 6.12 -4.38 -5.35
CA ASP A 283 5.15 -3.57 -4.59
C ASP A 283 3.89 -3.29 -5.40
N GLU A 284 4.00 -3.12 -6.73
CA GLU A 284 2.86 -2.93 -7.63
C GLU A 284 2.06 -4.22 -7.79
N VAL A 285 2.74 -5.38 -7.85
CA VAL A 285 2.11 -6.70 -7.79
C VAL A 285 1.34 -6.87 -6.48
N ARG A 286 1.97 -6.62 -5.33
CA ARG A 286 1.31 -6.67 -4.01
C ARG A 286 0.12 -5.72 -3.93
N THR A 287 0.26 -4.49 -4.42
CA THR A 287 -0.84 -3.52 -4.49
C THR A 287 -2.03 -4.05 -5.30
N LEU A 288 -1.78 -4.76 -6.40
CA LEU A 288 -2.85 -5.36 -7.19
C LEU A 288 -3.60 -6.45 -6.40
N PHE A 289 -2.87 -7.32 -5.69
CA PHE A 289 -3.48 -8.31 -4.80
C PHE A 289 -4.22 -7.65 -3.63
N HIS A 290 -3.66 -6.61 -3.02
CA HIS A 290 -4.28 -5.84 -1.94
C HIS A 290 -5.67 -5.32 -2.34
N GLU A 291 -5.72 -4.55 -3.44
CA GLU A 291 -6.98 -3.98 -3.92
C GLU A 291 -7.96 -5.07 -4.35
N PHE A 292 -7.46 -6.18 -4.90
CA PHE A 292 -8.31 -7.31 -5.25
C PHE A 292 -8.89 -8.01 -4.02
N GLY A 293 -8.22 -8.01 -2.87
CA GLY A 293 -8.80 -8.50 -1.62
C GLY A 293 -10.01 -7.67 -1.16
N HIS A 294 -9.97 -6.33 -1.32
CA HIS A 294 -11.15 -5.50 -1.14
C HIS A 294 -12.25 -5.80 -2.17
N ALA A 295 -11.89 -6.03 -3.44
CA ALA A 295 -12.85 -6.40 -4.47
C ALA A 295 -13.56 -7.71 -4.14
N LEU A 296 -12.82 -8.73 -3.67
CA LEU A 296 -13.37 -10.00 -3.18
C LEU A 296 -14.31 -9.80 -1.99
N HIS A 297 -13.93 -8.97 -1.01
CA HIS A 297 -14.81 -8.63 0.10
C HIS A 297 -16.10 -7.96 -0.39
N GLY A 298 -16.01 -7.02 -1.34
CA GLY A 298 -17.15 -6.36 -1.98
C GLY A 298 -18.07 -7.30 -2.77
N LEU A 299 -17.50 -8.25 -3.51
CA LEU A 299 -18.21 -9.24 -4.33
C LEU A 299 -18.92 -10.29 -3.47
N PHE A 300 -18.24 -10.80 -2.45
CA PHE A 300 -18.76 -11.91 -1.64
C PHE A 300 -19.74 -11.48 -0.55
N ALA A 301 -19.59 -10.27 0.00
CA ALA A 301 -20.46 -9.79 1.07
C ALA A 301 -21.91 -9.65 0.58
N SER A 302 -22.78 -10.56 1.04
CA SER A 302 -24.21 -10.52 0.78
C SER A 302 -24.97 -10.32 2.08
N THR A 303 -25.58 -9.15 2.23
CA THR A 303 -26.34 -8.79 3.42
C THR A 303 -27.75 -8.38 3.03
N ARG A 304 -28.68 -8.40 4.00
CA ARG A 304 -30.04 -7.91 3.71
C ARG A 304 -30.08 -6.41 3.47
N TYR A 305 -29.31 -5.63 4.24
CA TYR A 305 -29.43 -4.17 4.25
C TYR A 305 -28.16 -3.51 3.68
N PRO A 306 -28.29 -2.53 2.77
CA PRO A 306 -27.14 -1.84 2.16
C PRO A 306 -26.15 -1.23 3.15
N ARG A 307 -26.62 -0.85 4.35
CA ARG A 307 -25.77 -0.33 5.43
C ARG A 307 -24.62 -1.27 5.82
N PHE A 308 -24.77 -2.57 5.60
CA PHE A 308 -23.81 -3.61 5.98
C PHE A 308 -23.16 -4.29 4.77
N ALA A 309 -23.45 -3.85 3.55
CA ALA A 309 -23.04 -4.53 2.33
C ALA A 309 -21.57 -4.24 1.97
N GLY A 310 -20.94 -5.17 1.24
CA GLY A 310 -19.57 -5.00 0.76
C GLY A 310 -18.59 -4.74 1.91
N THR A 311 -17.73 -3.74 1.70
CA THR A 311 -16.69 -3.30 2.63
C THR A 311 -17.20 -2.34 3.71
N ALA A 312 -18.52 -2.28 3.97
CA ALA A 312 -19.11 -1.43 5.01
C ALA A 312 -18.92 -2.00 6.43
N VAL A 313 -17.65 -2.20 6.81
CA VAL A 313 -17.16 -2.70 8.09
C VAL A 313 -16.41 -1.59 8.84
N PHE A 314 -15.89 -1.91 10.03
CA PHE A 314 -15.01 -1.02 10.78
C PHE A 314 -13.72 -0.73 10.01
N ARG A 315 -13.21 0.50 10.14
CA ARG A 315 -12.03 0.95 9.37
C ARG A 315 -10.80 0.14 9.75
N ASP A 316 -10.64 -0.20 11.03
CA ASP A 316 -9.55 -1.03 11.56
C ASP A 316 -9.75 -2.54 11.33
N PHE A 317 -10.76 -2.92 10.56
CA PHE A 317 -10.97 -4.27 10.04
C PHE A 317 -10.98 -4.32 8.50
N VAL A 318 -11.28 -3.21 7.81
CA VAL A 318 -11.48 -3.24 6.35
C VAL A 318 -10.21 -3.62 5.58
N GLU A 319 -9.03 -3.31 6.14
CA GLU A 319 -7.72 -3.62 5.57
C GLU A 319 -7.33 -5.10 5.73
N PHE A 320 -8.00 -5.84 6.62
CA PHE A 320 -7.64 -7.23 6.85
C PHE A 320 -7.85 -8.12 5.60
N PRO A 321 -9.02 -8.10 4.93
CA PRO A 321 -9.21 -8.86 3.70
C PRO A 321 -8.30 -8.45 2.54
N SER A 322 -7.90 -7.17 2.45
CA SER A 322 -6.96 -6.72 1.42
C SER A 322 -5.56 -7.25 1.70
N GLN A 323 -5.06 -7.06 2.91
CA GLN A 323 -3.71 -7.49 3.30
C GLN A 323 -3.53 -9.03 3.26
N VAL A 324 -4.51 -9.80 3.75
CA VAL A 324 -4.47 -11.28 3.61
C VAL A 324 -4.32 -11.71 2.16
N ASN A 325 -4.97 -11.00 1.22
CA ASN A 325 -4.90 -11.39 -0.18
C ASN A 325 -3.51 -11.18 -0.79
N GLU A 326 -2.66 -10.34 -0.18
CA GLU A 326 -1.27 -10.12 -0.62
C GLU A 326 -0.41 -11.37 -0.45
N MET A 327 -0.73 -12.27 0.47
CA MET A 327 0.06 -13.48 0.73
C MET A 327 0.17 -14.40 -0.50
N TRP A 328 -0.81 -14.32 -1.42
CA TRP A 328 -0.86 -15.13 -2.63
C TRP A 328 0.11 -14.64 -3.72
N ALA A 329 0.62 -13.41 -3.60
CA ALA A 329 1.42 -12.72 -4.62
C ALA A 329 2.81 -13.32 -4.88
N LEU A 330 3.29 -14.22 -4.02
CA LEU A 330 4.58 -14.92 -4.19
C LEU A 330 4.45 -16.42 -3.96
N ARG A 331 3.24 -16.97 -4.04
CA ARG A 331 3.03 -18.40 -3.84
C ARG A 331 3.62 -19.19 -5.00
N PRO A 332 4.52 -20.17 -4.74
CA PRO A 332 5.16 -20.94 -5.80
C PRO A 332 4.17 -21.57 -6.78
N GLU A 333 3.02 -22.03 -6.27
CA GLU A 333 1.96 -22.67 -7.05
C GLU A 333 1.34 -21.76 -8.13
N LEU A 334 1.41 -20.44 -7.94
CA LEU A 334 0.88 -19.43 -8.86
C LEU A 334 1.99 -18.81 -9.72
N LEU A 335 3.18 -18.61 -9.14
CA LEU A 335 4.29 -17.90 -9.79
C LEU A 335 4.71 -18.52 -11.13
N GLU A 336 4.68 -19.85 -11.26
CA GLU A 336 5.01 -20.51 -12.53
C GLU A 336 4.11 -20.07 -13.69
N SER A 337 2.91 -19.59 -13.39
CA SER A 337 1.92 -19.17 -14.39
C SER A 337 2.19 -17.74 -14.86
N TYR A 338 2.33 -16.77 -13.93
CA TYR A 338 2.44 -15.36 -14.29
C TYR A 338 3.86 -14.76 -14.27
N ALA A 339 4.80 -15.31 -13.49
CA ALA A 339 6.15 -14.77 -13.37
C ALA A 339 7.06 -15.27 -14.51
N ARG A 340 6.85 -14.71 -15.71
CA ARG A 340 7.52 -15.11 -16.95
C ARG A 340 8.09 -13.91 -17.66
N HIS A 341 9.37 -13.98 -18.05
CA HIS A 341 10.05 -12.89 -18.73
C HIS A 341 9.30 -12.48 -20.01
N VAL A 342 9.05 -11.18 -20.19
CA VAL A 342 8.23 -10.69 -21.31
C VAL A 342 8.83 -10.97 -22.69
N GLU A 343 10.15 -10.89 -22.82
CA GLU A 343 10.84 -11.10 -24.10
C GLU A 343 11.14 -12.58 -24.40
N THR A 344 11.60 -13.34 -23.40
CA THR A 344 12.11 -14.71 -23.60
C THR A 344 11.08 -15.79 -23.26
N GLY A 345 10.05 -15.47 -22.47
CA GLY A 345 9.09 -16.43 -21.94
C GLY A 345 9.63 -17.34 -20.83
N GLU A 346 10.89 -17.17 -20.44
CA GLU A 346 11.55 -17.95 -19.39
C GLU A 346 10.84 -17.74 -18.04
N GLN A 347 10.79 -18.81 -17.25
CA GLN A 347 10.27 -18.75 -15.89
C GLN A 347 11.20 -17.94 -14.99
N LEU A 348 10.63 -17.40 -13.90
CA LEU A 348 11.40 -16.83 -12.81
C LEU A 348 12.55 -17.77 -12.40
N PRO A 349 13.80 -17.29 -12.28
CA PRO A 349 14.93 -18.15 -11.97
C PRO A 349 14.70 -18.95 -10.68
N SER A 350 15.14 -20.21 -10.67
CA SER A 350 15.07 -21.05 -9.47
C SER A 350 15.72 -20.38 -8.26
N GLY A 351 15.15 -20.58 -7.06
CA GLY A 351 15.67 -19.99 -5.85
C GLY A 351 15.28 -18.52 -5.63
N THR A 352 14.59 -17.87 -6.59
CA THR A 352 14.28 -16.43 -6.47
C THR A 352 13.30 -16.15 -5.34
N VAL A 353 12.29 -17.00 -5.14
CA VAL A 353 11.32 -16.85 -4.05
C VAL A 353 12.01 -17.00 -2.71
N GLU A 354 12.86 -18.01 -2.57
CA GLU A 354 13.62 -18.28 -1.35
C GLU A 354 14.59 -17.12 -1.03
N ARG A 355 15.19 -16.50 -2.05
CA ARG A 355 16.01 -15.30 -1.89
C ARG A 355 15.19 -14.07 -1.50
N LEU A 356 14.00 -13.90 -2.07
CA LEU A 356 13.06 -12.85 -1.67
C LEU A 356 12.60 -13.04 -0.22
N GLU A 357 12.26 -14.27 0.16
CA GLU A 357 11.89 -14.65 1.52
C GLU A 357 13.03 -14.36 2.50
N ALA A 358 14.26 -14.77 2.17
CA ALA A 358 15.45 -14.49 2.98
C ALA A 358 15.75 -12.98 3.14
N ALA A 359 15.35 -12.17 2.15
CA ALA A 359 15.49 -10.72 2.16
C ALA A 359 14.28 -9.99 2.78
N THR A 360 13.25 -10.69 3.26
CA THR A 360 11.98 -10.07 3.69
C THR A 360 12.18 -9.08 4.83
N LEU A 361 13.02 -9.43 5.81
CA LEU A 361 13.27 -8.57 6.96
C LEU A 361 14.23 -7.40 6.66
N TRP A 362 14.90 -7.42 5.49
CA TRP A 362 15.77 -6.32 5.08
C TRP A 362 14.91 -5.16 4.55
N GLY A 363 14.99 -4.01 5.25
CA GLY A 363 14.19 -2.82 4.95
C GLY A 363 12.89 -2.73 5.76
N GLU A 364 12.60 -3.71 6.63
CA GLU A 364 11.42 -3.66 7.52
C GLU A 364 11.57 -2.62 8.62
N GLY A 365 12.78 -2.31 9.07
CA GLY A 365 13.02 -1.19 9.97
C GLY A 365 12.50 0.10 9.36
N PHE A 366 12.97 0.44 8.16
CA PHE A 366 12.49 1.60 7.42
C PHE A 366 10.99 1.56 7.16
N SER A 367 10.49 0.48 6.54
CA SER A 367 9.09 0.38 6.09
C SER A 367 8.12 0.48 7.25
N THR A 368 8.46 -0.15 8.39
CA THR A 368 7.69 -0.04 9.63
C THR A 368 7.79 1.37 10.21
N SER A 369 9.00 1.96 10.29
CA SER A 369 9.17 3.30 10.87
C SER A 369 8.48 4.41 10.09
N GLU A 370 8.55 4.43 8.75
CA GLU A 370 7.86 5.46 7.96
C GLU A 370 6.33 5.37 8.10
N TYR A 371 5.80 4.15 8.21
CA TYR A 371 4.38 3.90 8.44
C TYR A 371 3.96 4.37 9.85
N LEU A 372 4.68 3.94 10.89
CA LEU A 372 4.38 4.30 12.28
C LEU A 372 4.45 5.82 12.49
N ALA A 373 5.43 6.47 11.86
CA ALA A 373 5.57 7.92 11.88
C ALA A 373 4.28 8.60 11.37
N SER A 374 3.76 8.19 10.21
CA SER A 374 2.48 8.72 9.70
C SER A 374 1.27 8.35 10.57
N ALA A 375 1.20 7.13 11.12
CA ALA A 375 0.11 6.74 12.01
C ALA A 375 0.07 7.57 13.30
N LEU A 376 1.24 7.89 13.87
CA LEU A 376 1.36 8.73 15.04
C LEU A 376 1.07 10.20 14.73
N LEU A 377 1.50 10.71 13.56
CA LEU A 377 1.12 12.05 13.10
C LEU A 377 -0.40 12.20 12.96
N ASP A 378 -1.07 11.19 12.38
CA ASP A 378 -2.54 11.15 12.29
C ASP A 378 -3.19 11.28 13.67
N LEU A 379 -2.82 10.42 14.62
CA LEU A 379 -3.38 10.45 15.97
C LEU A 379 -3.07 11.75 16.70
N ALA A 380 -1.85 12.27 16.56
CA ALA A 380 -1.46 13.52 17.20
C ALA A 380 -2.29 14.71 16.71
N TRP A 381 -2.55 14.83 15.41
CA TRP A 381 -3.45 15.87 14.86
C TRP A 381 -4.87 15.75 15.40
N HIS A 382 -5.37 14.53 15.56
CA HIS A 382 -6.76 14.27 15.93
C HIS A 382 -7.01 14.09 17.44
N ALA A 383 -5.95 14.06 18.24
CA ALA A 383 -6.01 14.10 19.71
C ALA A 383 -6.04 15.53 20.26
N LEU A 384 -5.81 16.56 19.43
CA LEU A 384 -5.84 17.95 19.86
C LEU A 384 -7.26 18.33 20.36
N PRO A 385 -7.39 18.90 21.58
CA PRO A 385 -8.67 19.38 22.08
C PRO A 385 -9.05 20.72 21.43
N ALA A 386 -10.34 21.05 21.44
CA ALA A 386 -10.81 22.36 20.99
C ALA A 386 -10.68 23.43 22.12
N PRO A 387 -10.28 24.68 21.80
CA PRO A 387 -9.84 25.15 20.49
C PRO A 387 -8.42 24.69 20.15
N VAL A 388 -8.17 24.43 18.86
CA VAL A 388 -6.83 24.09 18.36
C VAL A 388 -6.08 25.38 18.02
N GLU A 389 -5.02 25.67 18.76
CA GLU A 389 -4.17 26.84 18.49
C GLU A 389 -3.36 26.67 17.19
N PRO A 390 -3.23 27.75 16.37
CA PRO A 390 -2.36 27.75 15.20
C PRO A 390 -0.92 27.38 15.55
N ARG A 391 -0.29 26.58 14.70
CA ARG A 391 1.05 26.04 14.89
C ARG A 391 1.79 25.88 13.57
N ASP A 392 3.11 25.89 13.64
CA ASP A 392 3.92 25.50 12.49
C ASP A 392 3.77 23.99 12.25
N VAL A 393 3.36 23.61 11.04
CA VAL A 393 3.06 22.20 10.70
C VAL A 393 4.32 21.36 10.74
N ALA A 394 5.46 21.88 10.26
CA ALA A 394 6.71 21.13 10.25
C ALA A 394 7.25 20.93 11.67
N ALA A 395 7.22 21.97 12.51
CA ALA A 395 7.62 21.88 13.90
C ALA A 395 6.73 20.90 14.69
N PHE A 396 5.42 20.88 14.42
CA PHE A 396 4.51 19.92 15.03
C PHE A 396 4.84 18.48 14.61
N GLU A 397 5.14 18.25 13.33
CA GLU A 397 5.58 16.94 12.84
C GLU A 397 6.86 16.48 13.55
N GLU A 398 7.86 17.35 13.64
CA GLU A 398 9.13 17.05 14.31
C GLU A 398 8.94 16.73 15.80
N GLU A 399 8.11 17.51 16.52
CA GLU A 399 7.80 17.28 17.93
C GLU A 399 7.19 15.88 18.15
N VAL A 400 6.17 15.52 17.36
CA VAL A 400 5.48 14.24 17.47
C VAL A 400 6.43 13.08 17.18
N LEU A 401 7.21 13.18 16.10
CA LEU A 401 8.15 12.12 15.72
C LEU A 401 9.29 11.99 16.73
N ALA A 402 9.80 13.10 17.27
CA ALA A 402 10.82 13.08 18.31
C ALA A 402 10.31 12.42 19.59
N GLY A 403 9.09 12.77 20.03
CA GLY A 403 8.45 12.18 21.21
C GLY A 403 8.22 10.66 21.09
N ALA A 404 8.01 10.17 19.87
CA ALA A 404 7.87 8.74 19.59
C ALA A 404 9.20 8.00 19.34
N GLY A 405 10.33 8.70 19.30
CA GLY A 405 11.64 8.12 18.92
C GLY A 405 11.75 7.75 17.44
N LEU A 406 10.89 8.32 16.59
CA LEU A 406 10.81 8.07 15.14
C LEU A 406 11.27 9.26 14.29
N LEU A 407 11.78 10.34 14.91
CA LEU A 407 12.56 11.36 14.21
C LEU A 407 13.95 10.79 13.89
N LEU A 408 14.00 9.95 12.86
CA LEU A 408 15.17 9.19 12.46
C LEU A 408 15.88 9.87 11.27
N PRO A 409 17.23 9.88 11.23
CA PRO A 409 17.96 10.32 10.06
C PRO A 409 17.52 9.53 8.81
N ALA A 410 17.43 10.19 7.67
CA ALA A 410 17.11 9.56 6.38
C ALA A 410 15.73 8.85 6.27
N VAL A 411 14.85 8.94 7.27
CA VAL A 411 13.52 8.28 7.26
C VAL A 411 12.40 9.30 7.43
N PRO A 412 11.90 9.90 6.33
CA PRO A 412 10.70 10.72 6.41
C PRO A 412 9.48 9.85 6.75
N PRO A 413 8.40 10.41 7.33
CA PRO A 413 7.14 9.70 7.44
C PRO A 413 6.62 9.32 6.05
N ARG A 414 5.86 8.22 5.93
CA ARG A 414 5.31 7.73 4.65
C ARG A 414 4.43 8.79 3.96
N TYR A 415 3.77 9.61 4.76
CA TYR A 415 3.08 10.83 4.38
C TYR A 415 3.37 11.93 5.41
N ARG A 416 3.73 13.13 4.94
CA ARG A 416 3.66 14.36 5.75
C ARG A 416 2.28 14.98 5.63
N SER A 417 1.92 15.79 6.61
CA SER A 417 0.56 16.31 6.84
C SER A 417 -0.02 17.00 5.62
N THR A 418 0.77 17.81 4.91
CA THR A 418 0.31 18.62 3.76
C THR A 418 -0.10 17.80 2.53
N TYR A 419 0.34 16.55 2.42
CA TYR A 419 -0.07 15.63 1.37
C TYR A 419 -0.62 14.31 1.92
N PHE A 420 -1.04 14.29 3.19
CA PHE A 420 -1.59 13.10 3.83
C PHE A 420 -3.08 12.92 3.49
N ALA A 421 -3.34 12.58 2.22
CA ALA A 421 -4.69 12.48 1.68
C ALA A 421 -5.59 11.51 2.48
N HIS A 422 -5.03 10.39 2.96
CA HIS A 422 -5.76 9.40 3.78
C HIS A 422 -6.55 10.04 4.93
N VAL A 423 -5.95 11.00 5.63
CA VAL A 423 -6.50 11.56 6.87
C VAL A 423 -7.18 12.91 6.64
N PHE A 424 -6.67 13.76 5.74
CA PHE A 424 -7.25 15.10 5.55
C PHE A 424 -8.33 15.17 4.46
N SER A 425 -8.31 14.28 3.48
CA SER A 425 -9.32 14.23 2.40
C SER A 425 -9.94 12.84 2.18
N GLY A 426 -9.48 11.83 2.91
CA GLY A 426 -9.93 10.45 2.88
C GLY A 426 -10.70 10.04 4.14
N GLY A 427 -10.89 8.73 4.28
CA GLY A 427 -11.69 8.12 5.35
C GLY A 427 -10.91 7.60 6.57
N TYR A 428 -9.66 8.03 6.76
CA TYR A 428 -8.73 7.49 7.77
C TYR A 428 -8.29 8.52 8.83
N SER A 429 -9.03 9.60 9.05
CA SER A 429 -8.71 10.53 10.15
C SER A 429 -8.87 9.87 11.52
N ALA A 430 -7.81 9.89 12.32
CA ALA A 430 -7.67 9.05 13.53
C ALA A 430 -7.93 7.56 13.23
N GLY A 431 -7.41 7.10 12.10
CA GLY A 431 -7.69 5.80 11.53
C GLY A 431 -6.57 5.28 10.64
N TYR A 432 -5.46 6.00 10.46
CA TYR A 432 -4.34 5.46 9.68
C TYR A 432 -3.66 4.26 10.37
N TYR A 433 -3.81 4.13 11.70
CA TYR A 433 -3.42 2.93 12.44
C TYR A 433 -4.14 1.65 11.99
N SER A 434 -5.26 1.78 11.26
CA SER A 434 -6.08 0.64 10.84
C SER A 434 -5.31 -0.38 10.03
N TYR A 435 -4.29 0.02 9.26
CA TYR A 435 -3.45 -0.91 8.50
C TYR A 435 -2.70 -1.89 9.42
N ILE A 436 -1.93 -1.40 10.41
CA ILE A 436 -1.19 -2.29 11.33
C ILE A 436 -2.12 -3.06 12.27
N TRP A 437 -3.29 -2.48 12.58
CA TRP A 437 -4.29 -3.16 13.41
C TRP A 437 -4.93 -4.34 12.68
N SER A 438 -5.27 -4.15 11.41
CA SER A 438 -5.74 -5.23 10.53
C SER A 438 -4.62 -6.23 10.20
N GLU A 439 -3.37 -5.79 10.15
CA GLU A 439 -2.24 -6.69 9.88
C GLU A 439 -2.03 -7.75 10.98
N ILE A 440 -2.49 -7.49 12.20
CA ILE A 440 -2.55 -8.51 13.27
C ILE A 440 -3.43 -9.69 12.84
N LEU A 441 -4.60 -9.39 12.26
CA LEU A 441 -5.54 -10.39 11.78
C LEU A 441 -5.00 -11.10 10.54
N ASP A 442 -4.34 -10.36 9.65
CA ASP A 442 -3.72 -10.91 8.44
C ASP A 442 -2.59 -11.86 8.78
N ALA A 443 -1.59 -11.45 9.57
CA ALA A 443 -0.47 -12.30 9.93
C ALA A 443 -0.91 -13.61 10.59
N ASP A 444 -1.88 -13.53 11.51
CA ASP A 444 -2.46 -14.70 12.16
C ASP A 444 -3.33 -15.57 11.22
N THR A 445 -3.90 -14.99 10.17
CA THR A 445 -4.63 -15.71 9.11
C THR A 445 -3.70 -16.36 8.10
N GLY A 446 -2.55 -15.76 7.82
CA GLY A 446 -1.48 -16.37 7.01
C GLY A 446 -1.07 -17.71 7.61
N GLU A 447 -0.79 -17.75 8.92
CA GLU A 447 -0.52 -19.00 9.64
C GLU A 447 -1.67 -20.00 9.54
N TRP A 448 -2.92 -19.53 9.65
CA TRP A 448 -4.09 -20.40 9.52
C TRP A 448 -4.19 -21.06 8.15
N PHE A 449 -3.84 -20.34 7.07
CA PHE A 449 -3.79 -20.94 5.73
C PHE A 449 -2.70 -22.02 5.66
N GLU A 450 -1.50 -21.78 6.21
CA GLU A 450 -0.46 -22.82 6.27
C GLU A 450 -0.91 -24.04 7.09
N GLU A 451 -1.55 -23.83 8.25
CA GLU A 451 -2.11 -24.89 9.10
C GLU A 451 -3.18 -25.74 8.39
N THR A 452 -3.85 -25.18 7.37
CA THR A 452 -4.98 -25.81 6.65
C THR A 452 -4.62 -26.30 5.24
N GLY A 453 -3.32 -26.34 4.92
CA GLY A 453 -2.82 -26.88 3.64
C GLY A 453 -2.68 -25.85 2.51
N GLY A 454 -2.74 -24.55 2.83
CA GLY A 454 -2.45 -23.45 1.91
C GLY A 454 -3.57 -23.15 0.92
N LEU A 455 -3.21 -22.99 -0.35
CA LEU A 455 -4.11 -22.58 -1.44
C LEU A 455 -5.08 -23.71 -1.82
N THR A 456 -6.14 -23.91 -1.02
CA THR A 456 -7.14 -24.96 -1.26
C THR A 456 -8.56 -24.40 -1.35
N ARG A 457 -9.40 -25.07 -2.14
CA ARG A 457 -10.82 -24.75 -2.29
C ARG A 457 -11.57 -24.78 -0.95
N GLU A 458 -11.24 -25.73 -0.09
CA GLU A 458 -11.86 -25.90 1.23
C GLU A 458 -11.52 -24.73 2.17
N ALA A 459 -10.23 -24.36 2.25
CA ALA A 459 -9.79 -23.22 3.06
C ALA A 459 -10.41 -21.91 2.56
N GLY A 460 -10.39 -21.69 1.24
CA GLY A 460 -11.02 -20.53 0.61
C GLY A 460 -12.53 -20.44 0.88
N GLU A 461 -13.27 -21.54 0.79
CA GLU A 461 -14.70 -21.57 1.16
C GLU A 461 -14.94 -21.23 2.63
N ARG A 462 -14.10 -21.73 3.53
CA ARG A 462 -14.23 -21.46 4.96
C ARG A 462 -13.93 -19.99 5.27
N PHE A 463 -12.90 -19.42 4.65
CA PHE A 463 -12.59 -17.99 4.76
C PHE A 463 -13.71 -17.12 4.16
N ARG A 464 -14.19 -17.47 2.96
CA ARG A 464 -15.30 -16.77 2.29
C ARG A 464 -16.55 -16.74 3.18
N ARG A 465 -17.02 -17.88 3.68
CA ARG A 465 -18.25 -17.95 4.49
C ARG A 465 -18.08 -17.35 5.88
N GLY A 466 -16.91 -17.54 6.49
CA GLY A 466 -16.63 -17.12 7.86
C GLY A 466 -16.34 -15.63 8.02
N LEU A 467 -15.85 -14.97 6.96
CA LEU A 467 -15.37 -13.59 7.02
C LEU A 467 -15.89 -12.75 5.84
N LEU A 468 -15.47 -13.05 4.61
CA LEU A 468 -15.73 -12.16 3.46
C LEU A 468 -17.22 -11.99 3.14
N ALA A 469 -18.02 -13.04 3.27
CA ALA A 469 -19.44 -13.03 2.92
C ALA A 469 -20.31 -12.27 3.94
N LEU A 470 -19.78 -11.96 5.13
CA LEU A 470 -20.56 -11.37 6.21
C LEU A 470 -20.79 -9.86 6.04
N GLY A 471 -19.89 -9.16 5.36
CA GLY A 471 -19.85 -7.69 5.37
C GLY A 471 -19.93 -7.14 6.80
N GLY A 472 -20.64 -6.04 6.99
CA GLY A 472 -20.87 -5.43 8.31
C GLY A 472 -22.00 -6.07 9.13
N SER A 473 -22.46 -7.28 8.81
CA SER A 473 -23.67 -7.86 9.44
C SER A 473 -23.41 -8.56 10.78
N ARG A 474 -22.15 -8.73 11.17
CA ARG A 474 -21.73 -9.33 12.45
C ARG A 474 -20.62 -8.50 13.07
N ASP A 475 -20.40 -8.69 14.37
CA ASP A 475 -19.18 -8.19 15.00
C ASP A 475 -17.95 -8.87 14.35
N PRO A 476 -16.98 -8.10 13.84
CA PRO A 476 -15.85 -8.65 13.11
C PRO A 476 -14.91 -9.48 13.98
N LEU A 477 -14.75 -9.15 15.27
CA LEU A 477 -13.86 -9.89 16.16
C LEU A 477 -14.49 -11.22 16.58
N ASP A 478 -15.82 -11.25 16.79
CA ASP A 478 -16.55 -12.49 16.99
C ASP A 478 -16.52 -13.38 15.75
N ALA A 479 -16.68 -12.79 14.55
CA ALA A 479 -16.55 -13.51 13.29
C ALA A 479 -15.15 -14.10 13.11
N TYR A 480 -14.11 -13.31 13.40
CA TYR A 480 -12.73 -13.77 13.38
C TYR A 480 -12.50 -14.90 14.37
N ARG A 481 -12.95 -14.78 15.62
CA ARG A 481 -12.81 -15.83 16.63
C ARG A 481 -13.51 -17.12 16.22
N ALA A 482 -14.70 -17.03 15.62
CA ALA A 482 -15.41 -18.18 15.10
C ALA A 482 -14.68 -18.84 13.92
N PHE A 483 -14.06 -18.04 13.05
CA PHE A 483 -13.26 -18.52 11.93
C PHE A 483 -11.94 -19.17 12.40
N ARG A 484 -11.13 -18.44 13.17
CA ARG A 484 -9.78 -18.83 13.61
C ARG A 484 -9.80 -19.88 14.73
N GLY A 485 -10.87 -19.90 15.55
CA GLY A 485 -11.02 -20.75 16.74
C GLY A 485 -10.47 -20.11 18.02
N ARG A 486 -9.93 -18.89 17.93
CA ARG A 486 -9.36 -18.09 19.02
C ARG A 486 -9.27 -16.63 18.61
N ASP A 487 -8.99 -15.73 19.55
CA ASP A 487 -8.62 -14.36 19.23
C ASP A 487 -7.30 -14.31 18.43
N ALA A 488 -7.12 -13.24 17.66
CA ALA A 488 -5.90 -12.97 16.92
C ALA A 488 -4.72 -12.73 17.87
N ARG A 489 -3.53 -13.11 17.42
CA ARG A 489 -2.28 -12.97 18.15
C ARG A 489 -1.40 -11.92 17.48
N THR A 490 -0.66 -11.15 18.27
CA THR A 490 0.23 -10.10 17.75
C THR A 490 1.59 -10.65 17.37
N GLU A 491 1.99 -11.79 17.93
CA GLU A 491 3.29 -12.43 17.71
C GLU A 491 3.61 -12.67 16.22
N PRO A 492 2.67 -13.18 15.38
CA PRO A 492 2.94 -13.36 13.94
C PRO A 492 3.26 -12.04 13.22
N LEU A 493 2.62 -10.93 13.62
CA LEU A 493 2.95 -9.60 13.09
C LEU A 493 4.36 -9.15 13.50
N LEU A 494 4.73 -9.38 14.76
CA LEU A 494 6.06 -9.01 15.25
C LEU A 494 7.16 -9.79 14.52
N GLU A 495 6.94 -11.08 14.27
CA GLU A 495 7.86 -11.91 13.50
C GLU A 495 7.95 -11.45 12.04
N ARG A 496 6.80 -11.21 11.40
CA ARG A 496 6.72 -10.71 10.01
C ARG A 496 7.49 -9.40 9.81
N ARG A 497 7.44 -8.49 10.78
CA ARG A 497 8.10 -7.18 10.73
C ARG A 497 9.50 -7.15 11.38
N GLY A 498 10.01 -8.29 11.86
CA GLY A 498 11.32 -8.37 12.50
C GLY A 498 11.43 -7.55 13.80
N LEU A 499 10.34 -7.44 14.56
CA LEU A 499 10.23 -6.59 15.76
C LEU A 499 10.39 -7.35 17.07
N VAL A 500 10.75 -8.63 17.01
CA VAL A 500 11.01 -9.49 18.18
C VAL A 500 12.29 -9.15 18.93
#